data_AF-A0A2A3HC50-F1
#
_entry.id   AF-A0A2A3HC50-F1
#
_cell.length_a   1.000
_cell.length_b   1.000
_cell.length_c   1.000
_cell.angle_alpha   90.00
_cell.angle_beta   90.00
_cell.angle_gamma   90.00
#
_symmetry.space_group_name_H-M   'P 1'
#
loop_
_entity.id
_entity.type
_entity.pdbx_description
1 polymer ?
#
loop_
_entity_poly.entity_id
_entity_poly.type
_entity_poly.pdbx_seq_one_letter_code
_entity_poly.pdbx_strand_id
1 'polypeptide(L)'
;MDLAWVRQHVRQTAAQLGFGLVEQTKLVTAASELARNTLVHGGGGQVESTALTSGISRGLRLTFRDEGPGITDIQRALSDGYTSGGGLGLGLGGARRLVHEFSIDSRPDEGTAVTVICWVGGAPHPRQEGR
;
A
#
# COMPACT_ATOMS: atom_id res chain seq x y z
N MET A 1 0.85 12.06 -9.83
CA MET A 1 1.75 11.56 -8.78
C MET A 1 3.08 11.13 -9.42
N ASP A 2 4.23 11.44 -8.81
CA ASP A 2 5.57 11.05 -9.29
C ASP A 2 6.13 9.90 -8.45
N LEU A 3 6.51 8.78 -9.08
CA LEU A 3 7.06 7.60 -8.42
C LEU A 3 8.35 7.88 -7.63
N ALA A 4 9.22 8.77 -8.12
CA ALA A 4 10.44 9.14 -7.42
C ALA A 4 10.13 9.89 -6.11
N TRP A 5 9.17 10.82 -6.18
CA TRP A 5 8.67 11.52 -5.00
C TRP A 5 8.03 10.55 -4.01
N VAL A 6 7.16 9.63 -4.46
CA VAL A 6 6.51 8.63 -3.58
C VAL A 6 7.54 7.81 -2.82
N ARG A 7 8.56 7.28 -3.51
CA ARG A 7 9.62 6.49 -2.85
C ARG A 7 10.36 7.30 -1.80
N GLN A 8 10.72 8.54 -2.12
CA GLN A 8 11.45 9.40 -1.19
C GLN A 8 10.59 9.76 0.02
N HIS A 9 9.35 10.18 -0.21
CA HIS A 9 8.38 10.54 0.81
C HIS A 9 8.14 9.37 1.78
N VAL A 10 7.79 8.19 1.25
CA VAL A 10 7.55 6.98 2.06
C VAL A 10 8.79 6.60 2.86
N ARG A 11 9.98 6.64 2.25
CA ARG A 11 11.23 6.33 2.96
C ARG A 11 11.49 7.31 4.11
N GLN A 12 11.31 8.61 3.89
CA GLN A 12 11.51 9.64 4.91
C GLN A 12 10.49 9.52 6.05
N THR A 13 9.21 9.38 5.73
CA THR A 13 8.16 9.22 6.75
C THR A 13 8.35 7.95 7.56
N ALA A 14 8.69 6.82 6.92
CA ALA A 14 8.98 5.58 7.63
C ALA A 14 10.21 5.70 8.55
N ALA A 15 11.28 6.34 8.07
CA ALA A 15 12.45 6.60 8.93
C ALA A 15 12.11 7.48 10.14
N GLN A 16 11.32 8.55 9.95
CA GLN A 16 10.88 9.43 11.03
C GLN A 16 10.00 8.71 12.06
N LEU A 17 9.19 7.74 11.62
CA LEU A 17 8.36 6.93 12.50
C LEU A 17 9.16 5.86 13.26
N GLY A 18 10.39 5.55 12.84
CA GLY A 18 11.28 4.59 13.48
C GLY A 18 11.25 3.18 12.89
N PHE A 19 10.78 3.01 11.65
CA PHE A 19 10.85 1.73 10.94
C PHE A 19 12.31 1.30 10.71
N GLY A 20 12.61 0.01 10.86
CA GLY A 20 13.91 -0.55 10.51
C GLY A 20 14.15 -0.55 8.99
N LEU A 21 15.40 -0.65 8.56
CA LEU A 21 15.77 -0.57 7.13
C LEU A 21 15.08 -1.62 6.26
N VAL A 22 14.88 -2.84 6.79
CA VAL A 22 14.18 -3.92 6.08
C VAL A 22 12.71 -3.54 5.88
N GLU A 23 12.04 -3.02 6.91
CA GLU A 23 10.63 -2.60 6.83
C GLU A 23 10.47 -1.39 5.91
N GLN A 24 11.39 -0.43 5.95
CA GLN A 24 11.42 0.69 5.01
C GLN A 24 11.51 0.19 3.56
N THR A 25 12.39 -0.78 3.29
CA THR A 25 12.55 -1.37 1.96
C THR A 25 11.27 -2.06 1.49
N LYS A 26 10.63 -2.86 2.36
CA LYS A 26 9.34 -3.50 2.06
C LYS A 26 8.25 -2.46 1.75
N LEU A 27 8.15 -1.42 2.56
CA LEU A 27 7.11 -0.40 2.41
C LEU A 27 7.32 0.46 1.15
N VAL A 28 8.55 0.85 0.84
CA VAL A 28 8.90 1.55 -0.41
C VAL A 28 8.60 0.69 -1.64
N THR A 29 8.86 -0.62 -1.55
CA THR A 29 8.56 -1.59 -2.61
C THR A 29 7.06 -1.68 -2.84
N ALA A 30 6.27 -1.90 -1.79
CA ALA A 30 4.82 -1.94 -1.87
C ALA A 30 4.24 -0.63 -2.42
N ALA A 31 4.68 0.52 -1.89
CA ALA A 31 4.26 1.84 -2.34
C ALA A 31 4.58 2.10 -3.83
N SER A 32 5.73 1.61 -4.32
CA SER A 32 6.11 1.75 -5.72
C SER A 32 5.20 0.96 -6.65
N GLU A 33 4.83 -0.25 -6.27
CA GLU A 33 3.90 -1.09 -7.03
C GLU A 33 2.48 -0.51 -7.02
N LEU A 34 2.00 -0.04 -5.87
CA LEU A 34 0.68 0.58 -5.77
C LEU A 34 0.60 1.89 -6.57
N ALA A 35 1.58 2.78 -6.41
CA ALA A 35 1.65 4.02 -7.17
C ALA A 35 1.70 3.77 -8.67
N ARG A 36 2.43 2.73 -9.11
CA ARG A 36 2.44 2.32 -10.51
C ARG A 36 1.08 1.86 -10.98
N ASN A 37 0.40 1.00 -10.21
CA ASN A 37 -0.92 0.51 -10.59
C ASN A 37 -1.92 1.67 -10.74
N THR A 38 -1.91 2.62 -9.81
CA THR A 38 -2.70 3.86 -9.88
C THR A 38 -2.40 4.67 -11.16
N LEU A 39 -1.12 4.79 -11.55
CA LEU A 39 -0.75 5.53 -12.77
C LEU A 39 -1.08 4.77 -14.07
N VAL A 40 -0.76 3.48 -14.13
CA VAL A 40 -0.84 2.67 -15.36
C VAL A 40 -2.27 2.18 -15.63
N HIS A 41 -2.99 1.75 -14.60
CA HIS A 41 -4.35 1.24 -14.74
C HIS A 41 -5.40 2.29 -14.39
N GLY A 42 -5.11 3.14 -13.41
CA GLY A 42 -6.02 4.20 -12.97
C GLY A 42 -6.00 5.46 -13.84
N GLY A 43 -5.04 5.59 -14.77
CA GLY A 43 -4.88 6.79 -15.61
C GLY A 43 -4.33 8.01 -14.84
N GLY A 44 -3.91 7.83 -13.59
CA GLY A 44 -3.55 8.91 -12.69
C GLY A 44 -4.15 8.70 -11.31
N GLY A 45 -3.74 9.53 -10.35
CA GLY A 45 -4.28 9.43 -9.00
C GLY A 45 -3.39 10.07 -7.95
N GLN A 46 -3.73 9.79 -6.70
CA GLN A 46 -3.16 10.42 -5.52
C GLN A 46 -2.72 9.39 -4.49
N VAL A 47 -1.78 9.79 -3.64
CA VAL A 47 -1.40 9.04 -2.45
C VAL A 47 -1.58 9.91 -1.23
N GLU A 48 -2.20 9.35 -0.21
CA GLU A 48 -2.30 9.92 1.12
C GLU A 48 -1.42 9.11 2.07
N SER A 49 -0.65 9.80 2.91
CA SER A 49 0.15 9.19 3.96
C SER A 49 -0.31 9.66 5.34
N THR A 50 -0.64 8.75 6.24
CA THR A 50 -1.09 9.08 7.59
C THR A 50 -0.29 8.30 8.63
N ALA A 51 0.39 9.01 9.54
CA ALA A 51 1.00 8.39 10.70
C ALA A 51 -0.10 7.86 11.64
N LEU A 52 0.06 6.63 12.11
CA LEU A 52 -0.85 5.98 13.04
C LEU A 52 -0.17 5.78 14.39
N THR A 53 -0.98 5.73 15.44
CA THR A 53 -0.56 5.34 16.79
C THR A 53 -1.57 4.37 17.37
N SER A 54 -1.10 3.25 17.91
CA SER A 54 -1.92 2.25 18.60
C SER A 54 -1.21 1.83 19.90
N GLY A 55 -1.62 2.42 21.02
CA GLY A 55 -0.87 2.30 22.27
C GLY A 55 0.55 2.85 22.11
N ILE A 56 1.56 2.00 22.32
CA ILE A 56 2.98 2.34 22.14
C ILE A 56 3.48 2.13 20.71
N SER A 57 2.70 1.45 19.86
CA SER A 57 3.08 1.14 18.48
C SER A 57 2.81 2.33 17.57
N ARG A 58 3.76 2.63 16.69
CA ARG A 58 3.60 3.61 15.60
C ARG A 58 3.40 2.88 14.28
N GLY A 59 2.62 3.46 13.39
CA GLY A 59 2.39 2.90 12.06
C GLY A 59 2.34 3.95 10.98
N LEU A 60 2.37 3.50 9.73
CA LEU A 60 2.16 4.32 8.55
C LEU A 60 1.06 3.69 7.71
N ARG A 61 -0.02 4.44 7.49
CA ARG A 61 -1.05 4.13 6.50
C ARG A 61 -0.72 4.87 5.21
N LEU A 62 -0.77 4.15 4.10
CA LEU A 62 -0.73 4.73 2.75
C LEU A 62 -2.03 4.36 2.04
N THR A 63 -2.68 5.34 1.42
CA THR A 63 -3.88 5.12 0.60
C THR A 63 -3.63 5.66 -0.79
N PHE A 64 -3.70 4.79 -1.79
CA PHE A 64 -3.57 5.13 -3.20
C PHE A 64 -4.96 5.12 -3.83
N ARG A 65 -5.36 6.20 -4.49
CA ARG A 65 -6.67 6.34 -5.12
C ARG A 65 -6.54 6.81 -6.57
N ASP A 66 -7.31 6.18 -7.44
CA ASP A 66 -7.55 6.60 -8.83
C ASP A 66 -9.05 6.63 -9.13
N GLU A 67 -9.40 7.30 -10.22
CA GLU A 67 -10.75 7.39 -10.80
C GLU A 67 -10.80 6.63 -12.13
N GLY A 68 -9.98 5.59 -12.27
CA GLY A 68 -9.90 4.80 -13.49
C GLY A 68 -11.07 3.83 -13.70
N PRO A 69 -10.92 2.84 -14.59
CA PRO A 69 -11.98 1.87 -14.89
C PRO A 69 -12.29 0.90 -13.74
N GLY A 70 -11.51 0.91 -12.66
CA GLY A 70 -11.62 -0.05 -11.57
C GLY A 70 -11.15 -1.45 -11.93
N ILE A 71 -11.39 -2.40 -11.02
CA ILE A 71 -10.99 -3.81 -11.12
C ILE A 71 -12.25 -4.68 -11.04
N THR A 72 -12.59 -5.35 -12.13
CA THR A 72 -13.79 -6.20 -12.22
C THR A 72 -13.69 -7.46 -11.35
N ASP A 73 -12.52 -8.08 -11.28
CA ASP A 73 -12.26 -9.29 -10.49
C ASP A 73 -11.07 -9.07 -9.56
N ILE A 74 -11.37 -8.57 -8.35
CA ILE A 74 -10.39 -8.29 -7.31
C ILE A 74 -9.64 -9.56 -6.89
N GLN A 75 -10.30 -10.70 -6.79
CA GLN A 75 -9.68 -11.94 -6.35
C GLN A 75 -8.63 -12.41 -7.35
N ARG A 76 -8.94 -12.32 -8.65
CA ARG A 76 -7.98 -12.59 -9.71
C ARG A 76 -6.81 -11.60 -9.69
N ALA A 77 -7.06 -10.31 -9.47
CA ALA A 77 -6.01 -9.30 -9.40
C ALA A 77 -5.05 -9.49 -8.20
N LEU A 78 -5.51 -10.15 -7.13
CA LEU A 78 -4.71 -10.49 -5.95
C LEU A 78 -4.01 -11.86 -6.05
N SER A 79 -4.32 -12.65 -7.07
CA SER A 79 -3.76 -13.99 -7.28
C SER A 79 -2.30 -13.93 -7.75
N ASP A 80 -1.51 -14.92 -7.35
CA ASP A 80 -0.10 -15.00 -7.71
C ASP A 80 0.10 -15.17 -9.23
N GLY A 81 1.07 -14.45 -9.78
CA GLY A 81 1.37 -14.44 -11.21
C GLY A 81 0.60 -13.41 -12.04
N TYR A 82 -0.42 -12.74 -11.48
CA TYR A 82 -1.01 -11.56 -12.12
C TYR A 82 -0.06 -10.38 -11.97
N THR A 83 0.87 -10.26 -12.93
CA THR A 83 1.76 -9.12 -13.04
C THR A 83 1.17 -8.14 -14.03
N SER A 84 1.13 -6.86 -13.64
CA SER A 84 0.60 -5.79 -14.46
C SER A 84 1.52 -5.35 -15.62
N GLY A 85 2.70 -5.98 -15.78
CA GLY A 85 3.71 -5.60 -16.76
C GLY A 85 4.38 -4.24 -16.44
N GLY A 86 5.71 -4.16 -16.58
CA GLY A 86 6.45 -2.90 -16.47
C GLY A 86 6.84 -2.41 -15.06
N GLY A 87 6.58 -3.18 -13.99
CA GLY A 87 6.96 -2.88 -12.59
C GLY A 87 8.05 -3.77 -12.00
N LEU A 88 8.16 -3.83 -10.66
CA LEU A 88 9.10 -4.74 -9.95
C LEU A 88 8.68 -6.23 -10.07
N GLY A 89 7.60 -6.51 -10.79
CA GLY A 89 7.11 -7.87 -11.06
C GLY A 89 6.32 -8.47 -9.90
N LEU A 90 5.89 -7.65 -8.93
CA LEU A 90 5.21 -8.11 -7.72
C LEU A 90 3.68 -8.00 -7.82
N GLY A 91 3.18 -6.97 -8.50
CA GLY A 91 1.74 -6.72 -8.64
C GLY A 91 1.03 -6.45 -7.30
N LEU A 92 -0.30 -6.44 -7.30
CA LEU A 92 -1.11 -6.20 -6.10
C LEU A 92 -0.90 -7.31 -5.05
N GLY A 93 -0.84 -8.57 -5.47
CA GLY A 93 -0.58 -9.71 -4.57
C GLY A 93 0.78 -9.61 -3.86
N GLY A 94 1.83 -9.19 -4.58
CA GLY A 94 3.14 -8.97 -3.98
C GLY A 94 3.18 -7.78 -3.02
N ALA A 95 2.53 -6.65 -3.36
CA ALA A 95 2.40 -5.53 -2.44
C ALA A 95 1.68 -5.93 -1.13
N ARG A 96 0.62 -6.74 -1.22
CA ARG A 96 -0.11 -7.27 -0.06
C ARG A 96 0.77 -8.07 0.89
N ARG A 97 1.74 -8.84 0.38
CA ARG A 97 2.66 -9.65 1.21
C ARG A 97 3.71 -8.83 1.96
N LEU A 98 3.96 -7.60 1.53
CA LEU A 98 5.01 -6.75 2.10
C LEU A 98 4.52 -5.89 3.27
N VAL A 99 3.21 -5.87 3.50
CA VAL A 99 2.55 -5.00 4.47
C VAL A 99 1.81 -5.82 5.53
N HIS A 100 1.45 -5.17 6.64
CA HIS A 100 0.76 -5.85 7.74
C HIS A 100 -0.74 -5.92 7.51
N GLU A 101 -1.33 -4.84 6.99
CA GLU A 101 -2.73 -4.77 6.63
C GLU A 101 -2.86 -4.24 5.20
N PHE A 102 -3.82 -4.77 4.48
CA PHE A 102 -4.11 -4.44 3.09
C PHE A 102 -5.61 -4.46 2.87
N SER A 103 -6.16 -3.40 2.31
CA SER A 103 -7.55 -3.35 1.85
C SER A 103 -7.61 -2.73 0.46
N ILE A 104 -8.54 -3.23 -0.34
CA ILE A 104 -8.82 -2.71 -1.68
C ILE A 104 -10.32 -2.52 -1.82
N ASP A 105 -10.71 -1.34 -2.29
CA ASP A 105 -12.06 -1.01 -2.71
C ASP A 105 -11.99 -0.58 -4.17
N SER A 106 -12.73 -1.24 -5.03
CA SER A 106 -12.72 -0.99 -6.46
C SER A 106 -14.05 -1.39 -7.06
N ARG A 107 -14.57 -0.54 -7.93
CA ARG A 107 -15.82 -0.81 -8.64
C ARG A 107 -15.62 -0.42 -10.11
N PRO A 108 -16.24 -1.17 -11.04
CA PRO A 108 -16.21 -0.81 -12.46
C PRO A 108 -16.63 0.64 -12.67
N ASP A 109 -15.81 1.40 -13.39
CA ASP A 109 -16.03 2.81 -13.75
C ASP A 109 -16.10 3.81 -12.57
N GLU A 110 -15.78 3.40 -11.33
CA GLU A 110 -15.66 4.30 -10.17
C GLU A 110 -14.21 4.42 -9.64
N GLY A 111 -13.25 3.71 -10.25
CA GLY A 111 -11.85 3.71 -9.86
C GLY A 111 -11.47 2.68 -8.80
N THR A 112 -10.29 2.88 -8.22
CA THR A 112 -9.69 1.97 -7.24
C THR A 112 -9.07 2.73 -6.08
N ALA A 113 -9.29 2.25 -4.87
CA ALA A 113 -8.63 2.69 -3.66
C ALA A 113 -7.92 1.50 -2.99
N VAL A 114 -6.61 1.56 -2.86
CA VAL A 114 -5.81 0.57 -2.12
C VAL A 114 -5.21 1.23 -0.88
N THR A 115 -5.52 0.69 0.30
CA THR A 115 -4.92 1.12 1.56
C THR A 115 -4.03 0.03 2.10
N VAL A 116 -2.83 0.42 2.54
CA VAL A 116 -1.89 -0.46 3.25
C VAL A 116 -1.47 0.17 4.56
N ILE A 117 -1.25 -0.68 5.57
CA ILE A 117 -0.74 -0.26 6.87
C ILE A 117 0.47 -1.11 7.24
N CYS A 118 1.52 -0.43 7.69
CA CYS A 118 2.64 -1.06 8.37
C CYS A 118 2.84 -0.48 9.76
N TRP A 119 3.40 -1.28 10.66
CA TRP A 119 3.66 -0.94 12.05
C TRP A 119 5.13 -1.17 12.37
N VAL A 120 5.71 -0.28 13.17
CA VAL A 120 7.09 -0.40 13.64
C VAL A 120 7.20 -1.62 14.55
N GLY A 121 8.08 -2.57 14.20
CA GLY A 121 8.31 -3.77 15.01
C GLY A 121 7.23 -4.85 14.86
N GLY A 122 6.32 -4.72 13.89
CA GLY A 122 5.25 -5.67 13.63
C GLY A 122 3.85 -5.16 13.96
N ALA A 123 2.82 -5.85 13.45
CA ALA A 123 1.43 -5.49 13.69
C ALA A 123 1.10 -5.54 15.20
N PRO A 124 0.41 -4.53 15.75
CA PRO A 124 -0.03 -4.57 17.13
C PRO A 124 -0.98 -5.76 17.32
N HIS A 125 -0.85 -6.47 18.44
CA HIS A 125 -1.83 -7.49 18.78
C HIS A 125 -3.21 -6.86 18.90
N PRO A 126 -4.26 -7.48 18.31
CA PRO A 126 -5.62 -7.05 18.56
C PRO A 126 -5.83 -7.09 20.07
N ARG A 127 -6.20 -5.95 20.67
CA ARG A 127 -6.73 -5.98 22.03
C ARG A 127 -7.97 -6.85 21.94
N GLN A 128 -7.97 -8.01 22.59
CA GLN A 128 -9.22 -8.72 22.83
C GLN A 128 -10.06 -7.76 23.67
N GLU A 129 -11.06 -7.13 23.07
CA GLU A 129 -12.11 -6.46 23.81
C GLU A 129 -12.78 -7.54 24.65
N GLY A 130 -12.52 -7.48 25.96
CA GLY A 130 -13.15 -8.35 26.93
C GLY A 130 -14.66 -8.25 26.78
N ARG A 131 -15.29 -9.41 26.59
CA ARG A 131 -16.69 -9.61 26.97
C ARG A 131 -16.80 -9.73 28.47
#